data_AF-A0A8E5MJC3-F1
#
_entry.id   AF-A0A8E5MJC3-F1
#
_cell.length_a   1.000
_cell.length_b   1.000
_cell.length_c   1.000
_cell.angle_alpha   90.00
_cell.angle_beta   90.00
_cell.angle_gamma   90.00
#
_symmetry.space_group_name_H-M   'P 1'
#
loop_
_entity.id
_entity.type
_entity.pdbx_description
1 polymer ?
#
loop_
_entity_poly.entity_id
_entity_poly.type
_entity_poly.pdbx_seq_one_letter_code
_entity_poly.pdbx_strand_id
1 'polypeptide(L)'
;MPRHFSRSNSTTSITDTASFHLSSTPSPYAPPTEPNMRPTQALLVGRYRHLKLTTKDVGKGFYKGNRTGSMGRHTKYGGYVIEWNKVRTYAVPPGLKDFKLTPFVSREVRPEPGDYKGLQKGPQDAYFYVEQWKRYNGVD
;
A
#
# COMPACT_ATOMS: atom_id res chain seq x y z
N MET A 1 -36.60 17.95 -61.24
CA MET A 1 -36.31 19.27 -61.83
C MET A 1 -35.06 19.87 -61.19
N PRO A 2 -33.85 19.62 -61.72
CA PRO A 2 -32.60 20.28 -61.30
C PRO A 2 -32.23 21.43 -62.26
N ARG A 3 -31.71 22.54 -61.72
CA ARG A 3 -31.21 23.69 -62.52
C ARG A 3 -29.70 23.55 -62.80
N HIS A 4 -29.35 23.69 -64.07
CA HIS A 4 -27.99 23.88 -64.61
C HIS A 4 -27.51 25.33 -64.44
N PHE A 5 -26.20 25.52 -64.26
CA PHE A 5 -25.32 26.59 -64.81
C PHE A 5 -23.89 26.31 -64.30
N SER A 6 -22.86 25.86 -65.05
CA SER A 6 -22.12 26.31 -66.26
C SER A 6 -20.99 27.32 -66.01
N ARG A 7 -19.75 26.85 -66.27
CA ARG A 7 -18.49 27.53 -66.73
C ARG A 7 -17.75 28.42 -65.70
N SER A 8 -16.42 28.58 -65.70
CA SER A 8 -15.31 28.24 -66.62
C SER A 8 -13.96 28.42 -65.90
N ASN A 9 -12.91 27.70 -66.34
CA ASN A 9 -11.51 27.93 -65.94
C ASN A 9 -10.88 29.09 -66.72
N SER A 10 -10.02 29.88 -66.07
CA SER A 10 -8.96 30.65 -66.75
C SER A 10 -7.74 30.85 -65.84
N THR A 11 -6.60 30.37 -66.33
CA THR A 11 -5.25 30.51 -65.77
C THR A 11 -4.75 31.95 -65.85
N THR A 12 -4.07 32.45 -64.81
CA THR A 12 -3.07 33.52 -64.96
C THR A 12 -2.00 33.37 -63.86
N SER A 13 -0.76 33.13 -64.30
CA SER A 13 0.47 33.27 -63.53
C SER A 13 0.86 34.75 -63.42
N ILE A 14 1.32 35.23 -62.26
CA ILE A 14 2.29 36.33 -62.12
C ILE A 14 2.96 36.23 -60.74
N THR A 15 4.22 36.63 -60.77
CA THR A 15 5.36 36.52 -59.86
C THR A 15 5.34 37.44 -58.63
N ASP A 16 6.03 36.97 -57.57
CA ASP A 16 7.00 37.72 -56.74
C ASP A 16 6.51 38.87 -55.85
N THR A 17 6.57 38.69 -54.52
CA THR A 17 6.75 39.82 -53.58
C THR A 17 7.40 39.38 -52.26
N ALA A 18 8.67 39.75 -52.14
CA ALA A 18 9.36 40.28 -50.96
C ALA A 18 9.23 39.58 -49.59
N SER A 19 10.35 38.99 -49.21
CA SER A 19 10.81 38.71 -47.85
C SER A 19 10.70 39.93 -46.93
N PHE A 20 9.86 39.85 -45.89
CA PHE A 20 9.96 40.70 -44.70
C PHE A 20 10.44 39.85 -43.52
N HIS A 21 11.73 40.00 -43.19
CA HIS A 21 12.35 39.41 -42.01
C HIS A 21 11.96 40.25 -40.79
N LEU A 22 10.83 39.92 -40.15
CA LEU A 22 10.47 40.47 -38.84
C LEU A 22 11.31 39.76 -37.78
N SER A 23 12.44 40.37 -37.39
CA SER A 23 13.19 39.96 -36.20
C SER A 23 12.34 40.27 -34.95
N SER A 24 11.55 39.30 -34.51
CA SER A 24 10.89 39.38 -33.20
C SER A 24 11.97 39.22 -32.12
N THR A 25 12.34 40.32 -31.48
CA THR A 25 13.07 40.24 -30.21
C THR A 25 12.11 39.67 -29.17
N PRO A 26 12.46 38.58 -28.47
CA PRO A 26 11.59 38.03 -27.45
C PRO A 26 11.42 39.04 -26.31
N SER A 27 10.18 39.26 -25.91
CA SER A 27 9.81 40.15 -24.80
C SER A 27 10.60 39.79 -23.53
N PRO A 28 11.22 40.76 -22.82
CA PRO A 28 11.99 40.51 -21.59
C PRO A 28 11.11 40.05 -20.40
N TYR A 29 9.79 39.99 -20.58
CA TYR A 29 8.82 39.50 -19.60
C TYR A 29 8.24 38.13 -19.96
N ALA A 30 8.79 37.42 -20.94
CA ALA A 30 8.45 36.02 -21.15
C ALA A 30 8.88 35.23 -19.89
N PRO A 31 7.98 34.49 -19.22
CA PRO A 31 8.39 33.63 -18.12
C PRO A 31 9.48 32.68 -18.64
N PRO A 32 10.52 32.38 -17.84
CA PRO A 32 11.55 31.44 -18.26
C PRO A 32 10.83 30.17 -18.75
N THR A 33 11.11 29.78 -19.98
CA THR A 33 10.57 28.54 -20.54
C THR A 33 11.11 27.40 -19.68
N GLU A 34 10.33 27.02 -18.67
CA GLU A 34 10.59 25.87 -17.81
C GLU A 34 11.04 24.70 -18.69
N PRO A 35 12.15 24.01 -18.37
CA PRO A 35 12.50 22.80 -19.09
C PRO A 35 11.30 21.87 -18.98
N ASN A 36 10.70 21.55 -20.14
CA ASN A 36 9.53 20.67 -20.29
C ASN A 36 9.49 19.67 -19.14
N MET A 37 8.46 19.76 -18.28
CA MET A 37 8.31 18.86 -17.14
C MET A 37 8.28 17.41 -17.66
N ARG A 38 9.43 16.73 -17.56
CA ARG A 38 9.58 15.34 -18.00
C ARG A 38 9.26 14.44 -16.81
N PRO A 39 8.38 13.44 -16.97
CA PRO A 39 8.13 12.46 -15.92
C PRO A 39 9.44 11.75 -15.55
N THR A 40 9.66 11.50 -14.26
CA THR A 40 10.82 10.76 -13.76
C THR A 40 10.92 9.37 -14.38
N GLN A 41 12.12 8.80 -14.45
CA GLN A 41 12.40 7.53 -15.14
C GLN A 41 11.47 6.37 -14.72
N ALA A 42 10.99 6.37 -13.47
CA ALA A 42 10.05 5.37 -12.94
C ALA A 42 8.62 5.52 -13.51
N LEU A 43 8.23 6.74 -13.90
CA LEU A 43 6.93 7.08 -14.48
C LEU A 43 6.92 6.96 -16.01
N LEU A 44 8.07 6.66 -16.64
CA LEU A 44 8.10 6.33 -18.07
C LEU A 44 7.29 5.04 -18.30
N VAL A 45 6.36 5.12 -19.24
CA VAL A 45 5.32 4.11 -19.55
C VAL A 45 5.86 2.68 -19.66
N GLY A 46 7.09 2.50 -20.17
CA GLY A 46 7.72 1.19 -20.33
C GLY A 46 8.09 0.48 -19.01
N ARG A 47 8.37 1.21 -17.93
CA ARG A 47 8.73 0.64 -16.62
C ARG A 47 7.50 0.41 -15.74
N TYR A 48 6.51 1.32 -15.81
CA TYR A 48 5.30 1.25 -15.00
C TYR A 48 4.42 0.02 -15.29
N ARG A 49 4.39 -0.47 -16.54
CA ARG A 49 3.58 -1.63 -16.96
C ARG A 49 4.04 -2.98 -16.40
N HIS A 50 5.26 -3.08 -15.87
CA HIS A 50 5.78 -4.31 -15.25
C HIS A 50 5.70 -4.30 -13.72
N LEU A 51 5.18 -3.22 -13.12
CA LEU A 51 4.95 -3.16 -11.68
C LEU A 51 3.72 -4.01 -11.30
N LYS A 52 3.72 -4.51 -10.06
CA LYS A 52 2.58 -5.27 -9.54
C LYS A 52 1.39 -4.34 -9.34
N LEU A 53 0.25 -4.73 -9.91
CA LEU A 53 -0.97 -3.97 -9.82
C LEU A 53 -1.47 -3.83 -8.37
N THR A 54 -1.81 -2.61 -8.01
CA THR A 54 -2.45 -2.20 -6.77
C THR A 54 -3.90 -1.80 -7.04
N THR A 55 -4.69 -1.64 -5.97
CA THR A 55 -6.11 -1.25 -6.08
C THR A 55 -6.32 0.16 -6.64
N LYS A 56 -5.26 0.95 -6.79
CA LYS A 56 -5.33 2.36 -7.24
C LYS A 56 -4.85 2.57 -8.67
N ASP A 57 -4.28 1.54 -9.30
CA ASP A 57 -3.75 1.65 -10.66
C ASP A 57 -4.83 1.45 -11.74
N VAL A 58 -5.97 0.84 -11.39
CA VAL A 58 -7.05 0.48 -12.33
C VAL A 58 -8.43 0.80 -11.76
N GLY A 59 -9.40 0.91 -12.67
CA GLY A 59 -10.80 1.21 -12.34
C GLY A 59 -11.62 -0.02 -11.92
N LYS A 60 -12.89 -0.02 -12.35
CA LYS A 60 -13.90 -1.01 -11.93
C LYS A 60 -13.49 -2.45 -12.28
N GLY A 61 -13.85 -3.41 -11.42
CA GLY A 61 -13.66 -4.84 -11.66
C GLY A 61 -12.39 -5.44 -11.07
N PHE A 62 -11.40 -4.63 -10.68
CA PHE A 62 -10.23 -5.11 -9.96
C PHE A 62 -10.40 -4.92 -8.46
N TYR A 63 -10.52 -6.03 -7.73
CA TYR A 63 -10.51 -6.03 -6.27
C TYR A 63 -9.30 -6.80 -5.75
N LYS A 64 -8.59 -6.21 -4.78
CA LYS A 64 -7.46 -6.84 -4.09
C LYS A 64 -7.58 -6.56 -2.60
N GLY A 65 -7.63 -7.63 -1.80
CA GLY A 65 -7.80 -7.52 -0.35
C GLY A 65 -6.52 -7.16 0.40
N ASN A 66 -6.67 -6.67 1.64
CA ASN A 66 -5.59 -6.28 2.54
C ASN A 66 -5.31 -7.31 3.64
N ARG A 67 -5.58 -8.60 3.39
CA ARG A 67 -5.40 -9.70 4.35
C ARG A 67 -6.17 -9.52 5.68
N THR A 68 -7.30 -8.83 5.65
CA THR A 68 -8.18 -8.70 6.82
C THR A 68 -8.83 -10.03 7.23
N GLY A 69 -8.73 -11.08 6.42
CA GLY A 69 -9.35 -12.38 6.66
C GLY A 69 -10.84 -12.40 6.30
N SER A 70 -11.42 -13.60 6.18
CA SER A 70 -12.85 -13.77 5.90
C SER A 70 -13.62 -13.89 7.21
N MET A 71 -14.44 -12.89 7.53
CA MET A 71 -15.25 -12.84 8.76
C MET A 71 -16.66 -13.42 8.57
N GLY A 72 -16.89 -14.11 7.45
CA GLY A 72 -18.21 -14.56 7.04
C GLY A 72 -18.24 -15.01 5.59
N ARG A 73 -19.37 -14.78 4.91
CA ARG A 73 -19.62 -15.24 3.54
C ARG A 73 -20.47 -14.26 2.72
N HIS A 74 -20.18 -14.17 1.43
CA HIS A 74 -21.03 -13.46 0.47
C HIS A 74 -22.36 -14.19 0.23
N THR A 75 -23.42 -13.43 0.03
CA THR A 75 -24.74 -13.93 -0.36
C THR A 75 -24.88 -13.99 -1.88
N LYS A 76 -25.90 -14.70 -2.38
CA LYS A 76 -26.22 -14.78 -3.81
C LYS A 76 -26.47 -13.40 -4.44
N TYR A 77 -26.96 -12.44 -3.65
CA TYR A 77 -27.38 -11.11 -4.11
C TYR A 77 -26.33 -10.01 -3.80
N GLY A 78 -25.09 -10.38 -3.54
CA GLY A 78 -23.98 -9.43 -3.34
C GLY A 78 -23.84 -8.86 -1.91
N GLY A 79 -24.76 -9.17 -1.00
CA GLY A 79 -24.61 -8.88 0.44
C GLY A 79 -23.54 -9.73 1.13
N TYR A 80 -23.27 -9.46 2.40
CA TYR A 80 -22.29 -10.20 3.23
C TYR A 80 -22.92 -10.55 4.59
N VAL A 81 -22.81 -11.80 5.01
CA VAL A 81 -23.27 -12.29 6.32
C VAL A 81 -22.05 -12.56 7.19
N ILE A 82 -22.03 -11.99 8.40
CA ILE A 82 -20.96 -12.17 9.38
C ILE A 82 -21.16 -13.50 10.12
N GLU A 83 -20.08 -14.26 10.24
CA GLU A 83 -20.02 -15.50 11.02
C GLU A 83 -19.21 -15.23 12.29
N TRP A 84 -19.89 -15.05 13.43
CA TRP A 84 -19.26 -14.57 14.67
C TRP A 84 -18.15 -15.48 15.22
N ASN A 85 -18.18 -16.77 14.93
CA ASN A 85 -17.12 -17.71 15.28
C ASN A 85 -15.80 -17.47 14.53
N LYS A 86 -15.81 -16.71 13.42
CA LYS A 86 -14.60 -16.30 12.68
C LYS A 86 -14.11 -14.90 13.07
N VAL A 87 -14.90 -14.15 13.84
CA VAL A 87 -14.54 -12.80 14.27
C VAL A 87 -13.51 -12.92 15.39
N ARG A 88 -12.34 -12.31 15.18
CA ARG A 88 -11.27 -12.27 16.19
C ARG A 88 -11.65 -11.32 17.32
N THR A 89 -11.48 -11.78 18.55
CA THR A 89 -11.59 -10.97 19.76
C THR A 89 -10.22 -10.87 20.43
N TYR A 90 -9.98 -9.77 21.14
CA TYR A 90 -8.80 -9.59 21.97
C TYR A 90 -9.23 -9.63 23.43
N ALA A 91 -8.96 -10.74 24.11
CA ALA A 91 -9.36 -10.94 25.50
C ALA A 91 -8.50 -10.07 26.42
N VAL A 92 -9.13 -9.12 27.10
CA VAL A 92 -8.48 -8.28 28.11
C VAL A 92 -8.69 -8.92 29.48
N PRO A 93 -7.62 -9.21 30.25
CA PRO A 93 -7.76 -9.81 31.57
C PRO A 93 -8.44 -8.82 32.55
N PRO A 94 -9.23 -9.33 33.51
CA PRO A 94 -9.82 -8.50 34.55
C PRO A 94 -8.74 -7.91 35.48
N GLY A 95 -9.00 -6.74 36.06
CA GLY A 95 -8.11 -6.13 37.05
C GLY A 95 -6.83 -5.49 36.50
N LEU A 96 -6.70 -5.31 35.18
CA LEU A 96 -5.50 -4.76 34.56
C LEU A 96 -5.13 -3.35 35.06
N LYS A 97 -6.11 -2.55 35.46
CA LYS A 97 -5.90 -1.19 35.99
C LYS A 97 -5.10 -1.18 37.29
N ASP A 98 -5.30 -2.20 38.13
CA ASP A 98 -4.67 -2.30 39.45
C ASP A 98 -3.44 -3.22 39.42
N PHE A 99 -3.06 -3.72 38.23
CA PHE A 99 -1.93 -4.62 38.05
C PHE A 99 -0.61 -3.86 38.13
N LYS A 100 0.31 -4.35 38.97
CA LYS A 100 1.55 -3.65 39.31
C LYS A 100 2.67 -3.80 38.29
N LEU A 101 2.61 -4.83 37.44
CA LEU A 101 3.67 -5.07 36.46
C LEU A 101 3.59 -4.02 35.35
N THR A 102 4.74 -3.39 35.06
CA THR A 102 4.88 -2.39 34.00
C THR A 102 5.76 -2.97 32.88
N PRO A 103 5.76 -2.38 31.67
CA PRO A 103 6.64 -2.83 30.60
C PRO A 103 8.14 -2.57 30.85
N PHE A 104 8.49 -1.91 31.96
CA PHE A 104 9.86 -1.58 32.32
C PHE A 104 10.24 -2.16 33.69
N VAL A 105 11.53 -2.39 33.87
CA VAL A 105 12.15 -2.81 35.13
C VAL A 105 13.19 -1.76 35.52
N SER A 106 13.37 -1.51 36.82
CA SER A 106 14.44 -0.62 37.30
C SER A 106 15.80 -1.13 36.85
N ARG A 107 16.70 -0.21 36.46
CA ARG A 107 18.08 -0.52 36.06
C ARG A 107 18.94 -1.09 37.20
N GLU A 108 18.49 -0.91 38.44
CA GLU A 108 19.14 -1.48 39.62
C GLU A 108 18.95 -2.99 39.72
N VAL A 109 17.88 -3.53 39.12
CA VAL A 109 17.62 -4.96 39.07
C VAL A 109 18.54 -5.59 38.03
N ARG A 110 19.45 -6.47 38.48
CA ARG A 110 20.34 -7.20 37.58
C ARG A 110 19.57 -8.34 36.90
N PRO A 111 19.79 -8.56 35.59
CA PRO A 111 19.23 -9.72 34.91
C PRO A 111 19.94 -11.00 35.38
N GLU A 112 19.17 -11.94 35.92
CA GLU A 112 19.67 -13.24 36.38
C GLU A 112 19.23 -14.34 35.40
N PRO A 113 20.17 -15.12 34.83
CA PRO A 113 19.81 -16.28 34.00
C PRO A 113 19.30 -17.42 34.88
N GLY A 114 18.35 -18.20 34.35
CA GLY A 114 17.89 -19.41 35.05
C GLY A 114 19.00 -20.45 35.15
N ASP A 115 19.12 -21.09 36.32
CA ASP A 115 20.08 -22.17 36.54
C ASP A 115 19.43 -23.53 36.23
N TYR A 116 19.82 -24.10 35.09
CA TYR A 116 19.34 -25.40 34.60
C TYR A 116 20.49 -26.39 34.36
N LYS A 117 21.60 -26.26 35.11
CA LYS A 117 22.76 -27.14 34.95
C LYS A 117 22.38 -28.61 35.20
N GLY A 118 22.87 -29.49 34.34
CA GLY A 118 22.60 -30.93 34.42
C GLY A 118 21.26 -31.37 33.83
N LEU A 119 20.39 -30.43 33.41
CA LEU A 119 19.16 -30.76 32.70
C LEU A 119 19.43 -30.79 31.20
N GLN A 120 19.33 -31.96 30.57
CA GLN A 120 19.57 -32.10 29.12
C GLN A 120 18.62 -31.23 28.27
N LYS A 121 17.39 -31.00 28.76
CA LYS A 121 16.38 -30.16 28.10
C LYS A 121 16.21 -28.77 28.75
N GLY A 122 17.08 -28.42 29.70
CA GLY A 122 17.03 -27.15 30.42
C GLY A 122 15.63 -26.84 31.01
N PRO A 123 15.07 -25.64 30.78
CA PRO A 123 13.77 -25.24 31.33
C PRO A 123 12.58 -26.05 30.82
N GLN A 124 12.74 -26.79 29.72
CA GLN A 124 11.69 -27.61 29.11
C GLN A 124 11.72 -29.06 29.59
N ASP A 125 12.57 -29.39 30.56
CA ASP A 125 12.65 -30.75 31.08
C ASP A 125 11.37 -31.12 31.85
N ALA A 126 10.74 -32.23 31.43
CA ALA A 126 9.46 -32.66 31.98
C ALA A 126 9.58 -33.15 33.43
N TYR A 127 10.68 -33.83 33.78
CA TYR A 127 10.89 -34.32 35.14
C TYR A 127 11.08 -33.15 36.10
N PHE A 128 11.86 -32.14 35.68
CA PHE A 128 12.01 -30.90 36.44
C PHE A 128 10.67 -30.20 36.68
N TYR A 129 9.80 -30.09 35.66
CA TYR A 129 8.47 -29.51 35.83
C TYR A 129 7.62 -30.26 36.87
N VAL A 130 7.59 -31.60 36.79
CA VAL A 130 6.81 -32.44 37.73
C VAL A 130 7.31 -32.28 39.16
N GLU A 131 8.62 -32.24 39.37
CA GLU A 131 9.20 -32.02 40.69
C GLU A 131 8.87 -30.63 41.25
N GLN A 132 8.88 -29.58 40.43
CA GLN A 132 8.44 -28.24 40.85
C GLN A 132 6.94 -28.22 41.19
N TRP A 133 6.11 -28.90 40.39
CA TRP A 133 4.67 -29.01 40.66
C TRP A 133 4.43 -29.71 42.01
N LYS A 134 5.08 -30.85 42.28
CA LYS A 134 4.96 -31.54 43.58
C LYS A 134 5.38 -30.64 44.74
N ARG A 135 6.45 -29.85 44.56
CA ARG A 135 6.97 -28.94 45.58
C ARG A 135 6.00 -27.80 45.91
N TYR A 136 5.37 -27.20 44.91
CA TYR A 136 4.56 -25.99 45.10
C TYR A 136 3.07 -26.26 45.20
N ASN A 137 2.53 -27.18 44.39
CA ASN A 137 1.09 -27.34 44.15
C ASN A 137 0.65 -28.82 44.14
N GLY A 138 1.35 -29.72 44.83
CA GLY A 138 1.12 -31.18 44.73
C GLY A 138 -0.23 -31.72 45.25
N VAL A 139 -1.17 -30.83 45.60
CA VAL A 139 -2.49 -31.16 46.17
C VAL A 139 -3.63 -30.67 45.25
N ASP A 140 -3.31 -29.98 44.15
CA ASP A 140 -4.29 -29.48 43.16
C ASP A 140 -4.73 -30.56 42.15
#